data_AF-A0A486D7J7-F1
#
_entry.id   AF-A0A486D7J7-F1
#
_cell.length_a   1.000
_cell.length_b   1.000
_cell.length_c   1.000
_cell.angle_alpha   90.00
_cell.angle_beta   90.00
_cell.angle_gamma   90.00
#
_symmetry.space_group_name_H-M   'P 1'
#
loop_
_entity.id
_entity.type
_entity.pdbx_description
1 polymer ?
#
loop_
_entity_poly.entity_id
_entity_poly.type
_entity_poly.pdbx_seq_one_letter_code
_entity_poly.pdbx_strand_id
1 'polypeptide(L)'
;MRQHGKVWEVKEKKTAVYVDEQQRILIRQLARSWLWRSELPTWLLIVTVYGGWFACVTSWRTLGLFPATLLLIWFTAWYMSLQHELIHGHPTRLAWFNQLLGTLPLAVWYPYGVYRDSHLAHHRNHLLTHPEDDPESYYVTAESWQRFSA
;
A
#
# COMPACT_ATOMS: atom_id res chain seq x y z
N MET A 1 -34.45 -43.55 7.81
CA MET A 1 -34.59 -42.28 7.07
C MET A 1 -34.44 -41.11 8.04
N ARG A 2 -33.30 -40.42 8.03
CA ARG A 2 -33.14 -39.11 8.70
C ARG A 2 -32.31 -38.23 7.77
N GLN A 3 -32.98 -37.29 7.11
CA GLN A 3 -32.32 -36.26 6.32
C GLN A 3 -31.86 -35.16 7.26
N HIS A 4 -30.56 -35.11 7.58
CA HIS A 4 -29.95 -33.92 8.16
C HIS A 4 -29.36 -33.10 6.99
N GLY A 5 -30.09 -32.04 6.63
CA GLY A 5 -29.66 -31.08 5.62
C GLY A 5 -28.34 -30.43 6.03
N LYS A 6 -27.34 -30.54 5.16
CA LYS A 6 -26.12 -29.74 5.24
C LYS A 6 -26.52 -28.29 4.98
N VAL A 7 -26.51 -27.47 6.02
CA VAL A 7 -26.54 -26.01 5.90
C VAL A 7 -25.22 -25.62 5.24
N TRP A 8 -25.27 -25.23 3.98
CA TRP A 8 -24.13 -24.65 3.29
C TRP A 8 -23.88 -23.27 3.91
N GLU A 9 -22.85 -23.17 4.74
CA GLU A 9 -22.36 -21.90 5.26
C GLU A 9 -21.81 -21.11 4.07
N VAL A 10 -22.66 -20.26 3.47
CA VAL A 10 -22.25 -19.29 2.47
C VAL A 10 -21.31 -18.33 3.20
N LYS A 11 -20.00 -18.48 2.99
CA LYS A 11 -18.97 -17.61 3.54
C LYS A 11 -19.20 -16.20 2.99
N GLU A 12 -19.98 -15.41 3.72
CA GLU A 12 -20.34 -14.06 3.36
C GLU A 12 -19.04 -13.26 3.23
N LYS A 13 -18.77 -12.76 2.02
CA LYS A 13 -17.58 -11.96 1.75
C LYS A 13 -17.74 -10.68 2.56
N LYS A 14 -16.85 -10.43 3.54
CA LYS A 14 -16.86 -9.20 4.35
C LYS A 14 -16.97 -7.99 3.42
N THR A 15 -18.13 -7.37 3.42
CA THR A 15 -18.44 -6.17 2.65
C THR A 15 -18.13 -4.96 3.52
N ALA A 16 -17.40 -3.98 2.96
CA ALA A 16 -17.16 -2.72 3.65
C ALA A 16 -18.52 -2.08 4.00
N VAL A 17 -18.71 -1.75 5.29
CA VAL A 17 -19.98 -1.23 5.85
C VAL A 17 -20.31 0.15 5.29
N TYR A 18 -19.30 0.94 4.93
CA TYR A 18 -19.42 2.32 4.48
C TYR A 18 -19.68 2.50 2.97
N VAL A 19 -19.81 1.42 2.20
CA VAL A 19 -20.03 1.48 0.74
C VAL A 19 -21.52 1.28 0.43
N ASP A 20 -22.15 2.23 -0.26
CA ASP A 20 -23.55 2.10 -0.69
C ASP A 20 -23.73 1.16 -1.90
N GLU A 21 -24.96 0.80 -2.25
CA GLU A 21 -25.22 -0.18 -3.32
C GLU A 21 -24.82 0.33 -4.72
N GLN A 22 -24.98 1.63 -5.01
CA GLN A 22 -24.58 2.20 -6.29
C GLN A 22 -23.05 2.14 -6.44
N GLN A 23 -22.32 2.49 -5.38
CA GLN A 23 -20.86 2.35 -5.32
C GLN A 23 -20.43 0.89 -5.50
N ARG A 24 -21.12 -0.08 -4.88
CA ARG A 24 -20.82 -1.51 -5.05
C ARG A 24 -20.99 -1.97 -6.50
N ILE A 25 -22.05 -1.53 -7.18
CA ILE A 25 -22.28 -1.87 -8.59
C ILE A 25 -21.16 -1.29 -9.46
N LEU A 26 -20.80 -0.01 -9.26
CA LEU A 26 -19.71 0.64 -9.97
C LEU A 26 -18.38 -0.12 -9.78
N ILE A 27 -18.00 -0.43 -8.54
CA ILE A 27 -16.77 -1.17 -8.23
C ILE A 27 -16.77 -2.54 -8.93
N ARG A 28 -17.89 -3.26 -8.93
CA ARG A 28 -18.02 -4.55 -9.63
C ARG A 28 -17.86 -4.41 -11.15
N GLN A 29 -18.36 -3.33 -11.74
CA GLN A 29 -18.19 -3.05 -13.17
C GLN A 29 -16.72 -2.72 -13.49
N LEU A 30 -16.09 -1.83 -12.72
CA LEU A 30 -14.68 -1.47 -12.87
C LEU A 30 -13.76 -2.67 -12.70
N ALA A 31 -14.01 -3.52 -11.70
CA ALA A 31 -13.24 -4.75 -11.45
C ALA A 31 -13.33 -5.78 -12.60
N ARG A 32 -14.35 -5.69 -13.47
CA ARG A 32 -14.45 -6.52 -14.68
C ARG A 32 -13.73 -5.93 -15.88
N SER A 33 -13.40 -4.64 -15.84
CA SER A 33 -12.68 -3.98 -16.94
C SER A 33 -11.28 -4.58 -17.11
N TRP A 34 -10.81 -4.58 -18.35
CA TRP A 34 -9.46 -5.05 -18.66
C TRP A 34 -8.38 -4.21 -17.96
N LEU A 35 -8.61 -2.89 -17.79
CA LEU A 35 -7.71 -1.98 -17.09
C LEU A 35 -7.43 -2.44 -15.65
N TRP A 36 -8.49 -2.76 -14.90
CA TRP A 36 -8.36 -3.24 -13.53
C TRP A 36 -7.75 -4.63 -13.48
N ARG A 37 -8.21 -5.56 -14.34
CA ARG A 37 -7.76 -6.95 -14.32
C ARG A 37 -6.30 -7.14 -14.74
N SER A 38 -5.76 -6.22 -15.53
CA SER A 38 -4.36 -6.22 -15.94
C SER A 38 -3.45 -5.48 -14.96
N GLU A 39 -4.01 -4.86 -13.92
CA GLU A 39 -3.27 -3.99 -12.98
C GLU A 39 -2.54 -2.87 -13.73
N LEU A 40 -3.11 -2.41 -14.86
CA LEU A 40 -2.50 -1.38 -15.70
C LEU A 40 -2.20 -0.08 -14.91
N PRO A 41 -3.05 0.37 -13.97
CA PRO A 41 -2.72 1.52 -13.13
C PRO A 41 -1.41 1.34 -12.37
N THR A 42 -1.21 0.20 -11.71
CA THR A 42 0.01 -0.10 -10.96
C THR A 42 1.22 -0.23 -11.89
N TRP A 43 1.06 -0.85 -13.07
CA TRP A 43 2.15 -0.92 -14.05
C TRP A 43 2.57 0.45 -14.56
N LEU A 44 1.61 1.31 -14.87
CA LEU A 44 1.87 2.68 -15.28
C LEU A 44 2.54 3.47 -14.15
N LEU A 45 2.12 3.25 -12.91
CA LEU A 45 2.72 3.84 -11.72
C LEU A 45 4.19 3.43 -11.59
N ILE A 46 4.50 2.14 -11.71
CA ILE A 46 5.88 1.62 -11.70
C ILE A 46 6.72 2.33 -12.77
N VAL A 47 6.27 2.32 -14.03
CA VAL A 47 7.02 2.93 -15.13
C VAL A 47 7.24 4.43 -14.90
N THR A 48 6.22 5.14 -14.42
CA THR A 48 6.28 6.59 -14.20
C THR A 48 7.22 6.94 -13.05
N VAL A 49 7.15 6.23 -11.93
CA VAL A 49 8.02 6.49 -10.77
C VAL A 49 9.46 6.14 -11.08
N TYR A 50 9.73 4.94 -11.61
CA TYR A 50 11.08 4.53 -11.95
C TYR A 50 11.68 5.40 -13.07
N GLY A 51 10.92 5.59 -14.15
CA GLY A 51 11.34 6.41 -15.29
C GLY A 51 11.58 7.85 -14.88
N GLY A 52 10.65 8.44 -14.13
CA GLY A 52 10.76 9.81 -13.63
C GLY A 52 11.95 10.02 -12.69
N TRP A 53 12.14 9.11 -11.72
CA TRP A 53 13.26 9.18 -10.79
C TRP A 53 14.61 9.07 -11.53
N PHE A 54 14.79 8.05 -12.38
CA PHE A 54 16.03 7.88 -13.13
C PHE A 54 16.28 9.03 -14.12
N ALA A 55 15.25 9.50 -14.83
CA ALA A 55 15.38 10.64 -15.74
C ALA A 55 15.80 11.91 -15.00
N CYS A 56 15.30 12.14 -13.80
CA CYS A 56 15.72 13.27 -12.96
C CYS A 56 17.19 13.14 -12.55
N VAL A 57 17.62 11.95 -12.10
CA VAL A 57 19.02 11.71 -11.73
C VAL A 57 19.95 11.83 -12.93
N THR A 58 19.60 11.32 -14.11
CA THR A 58 20.49 11.41 -15.28
C THR A 58 20.57 12.83 -15.85
N SER A 59 19.47 13.59 -15.72
CA SER A 59 19.33 14.92 -16.34
C SER A 59 19.51 16.08 -15.35
N TRP A 60 19.97 15.81 -14.12
CA TRP A 60 20.01 16.80 -13.03
C TRP A 60 20.80 18.06 -13.38
N ARG A 61 21.87 17.93 -14.18
CA ARG A 61 22.69 19.08 -14.63
C ARG A 61 21.92 20.01 -15.56
N THR A 62 21.07 19.44 -16.42
CA THR A 62 20.23 20.19 -17.36
C THR A 62 19.03 20.81 -16.65
N LEU A 63 18.43 20.08 -15.70
CA LEU A 63 17.32 20.57 -14.88
C LEU A 63 17.76 21.69 -13.93
N GLY A 64 18.99 21.60 -13.41
CA GLY A 64 19.47 22.42 -12.31
C GLY A 64 19.14 21.78 -10.97
N LEU A 65 19.96 22.09 -9.96
CA LEU A 65 19.93 21.40 -8.66
C LEU A 65 18.57 21.53 -7.96
N PHE A 66 17.99 22.72 -7.94
CA PHE A 66 16.74 23.00 -7.22
C PHE A 66 15.54 22.21 -7.78
N PRO A 67 15.16 22.33 -9.07
CA PRO A 67 14.03 21.56 -9.62
C PRO A 67 14.31 20.06 -9.65
N ALA A 68 15.56 19.63 -9.89
CA ALA A 68 15.92 18.22 -9.78
C ALA A 68 15.67 17.68 -8.36
N THR A 69 16.01 18.45 -7.33
CA THR A 69 15.77 18.08 -5.92
C THR A 69 14.27 17.94 -5.64
N LEU A 70 13.45 18.90 -6.07
CA LEU A 70 12.00 18.84 -5.87
C LEU A 70 11.36 17.64 -6.58
N LEU A 71 11.77 17.37 -7.81
CA LEU A 71 11.29 16.20 -8.56
C LEU A 71 11.73 14.89 -7.91
N LEU A 72 12.97 14.81 -7.42
CA LEU A 72 13.45 13.63 -6.70
C LEU A 72 12.71 13.41 -5.39
N ILE A 73 12.39 14.47 -4.64
CA ILE A 73 11.53 14.38 -3.45
C ILE A 73 10.15 13.84 -3.86
N TRP A 74 9.56 14.38 -4.91
CA TRP A 74 8.26 13.94 -5.41
C TRP A 74 8.26 12.45 -5.79
N PHE A 75 9.17 12.02 -6.65
CA PHE A 75 9.24 10.62 -7.09
C PHE A 75 9.62 9.67 -5.95
N THR A 76 10.46 10.10 -5.02
CA THR A 76 10.82 9.34 -3.81
C THR A 76 9.61 9.15 -2.89
N ALA A 77 8.86 10.22 -2.60
CA ALA A 77 7.65 10.13 -1.81
C ALA A 77 6.61 9.25 -2.50
N TRP A 78 6.45 9.40 -3.82
CA TRP A 78 5.53 8.58 -4.60
C TRP A 78 5.95 7.11 -4.64
N TYR A 79 7.26 6.82 -4.62
CA TYR A 79 7.80 5.47 -4.52
C TYR A 79 7.38 4.77 -3.22
N MET A 80 7.29 5.47 -2.10
CA MET A 80 6.77 4.90 -0.85
C MET A 80 5.31 4.46 -0.99
N SER A 81 4.48 5.25 -1.67
CA SER A 81 3.09 4.87 -1.99
C SER A 81 3.03 3.66 -2.94
N LEU A 82 3.93 3.59 -3.92
CA LEU A 82 4.06 2.41 -4.79
C LEU A 82 4.46 1.17 -3.96
N GLN A 83 5.44 1.27 -3.05
CA GLN A 83 5.82 0.16 -2.19
C GLN A 83 4.65 -0.35 -1.34
N HIS A 84 3.82 0.54 -0.80
CA HIS A 84 2.59 0.18 -0.09
C HIS A 84 1.66 -0.67 -0.99
N GLU A 85 1.43 -0.23 -2.23
CA GLU A 85 0.61 -0.97 -3.20
C GLU A 85 1.21 -2.36 -3.53
N LEU A 86 2.54 -2.46 -3.65
CA LEU A 86 3.25 -3.72 -3.88
C LEU A 86 3.11 -4.71 -2.71
N ILE A 87 3.12 -4.20 -1.46
CA ILE A 87 2.94 -4.99 -0.24
C ILE A 87 1.55 -5.64 -0.21
N HIS A 88 0.54 -4.96 -0.75
CA HIS A 88 -0.83 -5.49 -0.87
C HIS A 88 -1.03 -6.53 -1.98
N GLY A 89 0.04 -6.87 -2.74
CA GLY A 89 -0.03 -7.92 -3.74
C GLY A 89 -0.35 -7.44 -5.16
N HIS A 90 -0.14 -6.16 -5.44
CA HIS A 90 -0.19 -5.61 -6.80
C HIS A 90 1.23 -5.44 -7.38
N PRO A 91 1.40 -5.46 -8.71
CA PRO A 91 0.43 -5.86 -9.72
C PRO A 91 0.31 -7.38 -9.87
N THR A 92 1.10 -8.18 -9.13
CA THR A 92 1.10 -9.63 -9.29
C THR A 92 0.78 -10.37 -8.01
N ARG A 93 0.18 -11.57 -8.14
CA ARG A 93 -0.05 -12.46 -6.98
C ARG A 93 1.24 -13.05 -6.39
N LEU A 94 2.38 -12.85 -7.04
CA LEU A 94 3.67 -13.39 -6.63
C LEU A 94 4.38 -12.38 -5.74
N ALA A 95 4.28 -12.57 -4.42
CA ALA A 95 4.84 -11.63 -3.44
C ALA A 95 6.35 -11.38 -3.64
N TRP A 96 7.13 -12.39 -4.03
CA TRP A 96 8.57 -12.25 -4.29
C TRP A 96 8.86 -11.34 -5.49
N PHE A 97 8.00 -11.36 -6.51
CA PHE A 97 8.17 -10.55 -7.71
C PHE A 97 7.80 -9.09 -7.42
N ASN A 98 6.71 -8.85 -6.69
CA ASN A 98 6.38 -7.49 -6.22
C ASN A 98 7.48 -6.94 -5.31
N GLN A 99 8.06 -7.78 -4.44
CA GLN A 99 9.21 -7.40 -3.62
C GLN A 99 10.40 -7.00 -4.50
N LEU A 100 10.72 -7.74 -5.56
CA LEU A 100 11.79 -7.36 -6.49
C LEU A 100 11.56 -5.96 -7.07
N LEU A 101 10.32 -5.64 -7.45
CA LEU A 101 9.91 -4.32 -7.93
C LEU A 101 9.98 -3.22 -6.86
N GLY A 102 10.00 -3.57 -5.57
CA GLY A 102 10.03 -2.61 -4.45
C GLY A 102 11.35 -2.55 -3.68
N THR A 103 12.35 -3.36 -4.03
CA THR A 103 13.58 -3.51 -3.21
C THR A 103 14.59 -2.38 -3.43
N LEU A 104 14.51 -1.63 -4.54
CA LEU A 104 15.48 -0.59 -4.85
C LEU A 104 15.41 0.56 -3.82
N PRO A 105 16.53 1.06 -3.28
CA PRO A 105 16.51 2.02 -2.16
C PRO A 105 16.27 3.46 -2.63
N LEU A 106 15.26 3.70 -3.48
CA LEU A 106 14.98 5.04 -4.02
C LEU A 106 14.59 6.04 -2.93
N ALA A 107 13.93 5.57 -1.87
CA ALA A 107 13.43 6.43 -0.81
C ALA A 107 14.39 6.66 0.37
N VAL A 108 15.51 5.94 0.43
CA VAL A 108 16.54 6.08 1.48
C VAL A 108 15.94 6.06 2.92
N TRP A 109 14.86 5.31 3.13
CA TRP A 109 14.12 5.28 4.40
C TRP A 109 14.16 3.89 5.02
N TYR A 110 13.31 2.96 4.57
CA TYR A 110 13.31 1.57 5.03
C TYR A 110 13.57 0.57 3.90
N PRO A 111 14.35 -0.49 4.16
CA PRO A 111 14.39 -1.65 3.27
C PRO A 111 12.98 -2.23 3.12
N TYR A 112 12.63 -2.63 1.88
CA TYR A 112 11.28 -3.11 1.56
C TYR A 112 10.75 -4.19 2.51
N GLY A 113 11.60 -5.16 2.89
CA GLY A 113 11.18 -6.23 3.79
C GLY A 113 10.77 -5.74 5.18
N VAL A 114 11.53 -4.80 5.75
CA VAL A 114 11.22 -4.18 7.06
C VAL A 114 9.92 -3.39 6.96
N TYR A 115 9.76 -2.60 5.89
CA TYR A 115 8.53 -1.85 5.67
C TYR A 115 7.32 -2.78 5.52
N ARG A 116 7.43 -3.82 4.68
CA ARG A 116 6.39 -4.84 4.50
C ARG A 116 5.98 -5.47 5.81
N ASP A 117 6.93 -5.93 6.61
CA ASP A 117 6.63 -6.69 7.83
C ASP A 117 5.98 -5.78 8.89
N SER A 118 6.47 -4.55 9.06
CA SER A 118 5.83 -3.52 9.91
C SER A 118 4.41 -3.21 9.44
N HIS A 119 4.25 -2.96 8.15
CA HIS A 119 2.97 -2.56 7.57
C HIS A 119 1.92 -3.67 7.63
N LEU A 120 2.32 -4.94 7.40
CA LEU A 120 1.44 -6.09 7.57
C LEU A 120 1.04 -6.32 9.04
N ALA A 121 1.90 -5.94 9.99
CA ALA A 121 1.55 -5.96 11.42
C ALA A 121 0.51 -4.87 11.76
N HIS A 122 0.67 -3.65 11.23
CA HIS A 122 -0.33 -2.57 11.33
C HIS A 122 -1.70 -2.99 10.80
N HIS A 123 -1.76 -3.68 9.65
CA HIS A 123 -3.00 -4.16 9.04
C HIS A 123 -3.74 -5.29 9.80
N ARG A 124 -3.26 -5.69 11.00
CA ARG A 124 -4.02 -6.56 11.89
C ARG A 124 -5.17 -5.78 12.52
N ASN A 125 -6.33 -5.80 11.87
CA ASN A 125 -7.52 -4.99 12.23
C ASN A 125 -7.88 -4.88 13.73
N HIS A 126 -7.61 -5.91 14.54
CA HIS A 126 -7.95 -5.91 15.97
C HIS A 126 -6.95 -5.16 16.85
N LEU A 127 -5.75 -4.87 16.32
CA LEU A 127 -4.69 -4.11 16.98
C LEU A 127 -4.52 -2.72 16.36
N LEU A 128 -5.31 -2.37 15.34
CA LEU A 128 -5.19 -1.09 14.64
C LEU A 128 -5.35 0.05 15.65
N THR A 129 -4.46 1.05 15.60
CA THR A 129 -4.41 2.22 16.52
C THR A 129 -4.02 1.93 17.97
N HIS A 130 -3.74 0.68 18.35
CA HIS A 130 -3.25 0.37 19.69
C HIS A 130 -1.79 0.86 19.85
N PRO A 131 -1.50 1.80 20.77
CA PRO A 131 -0.20 2.47 20.81
C PRO A 131 0.98 1.53 21.12
N GLU A 132 0.73 0.41 21.79
CA GLU A 132 1.74 -0.62 22.09
C GLU A 132 1.93 -1.69 21.00
N ASP A 133 0.89 -1.97 20.21
CA ASP A 133 0.86 -3.14 19.32
C ASP A 133 0.92 -2.78 17.83
N ASP A 134 0.49 -1.57 17.49
CA ASP A 134 0.47 -1.06 16.12
C ASP A 134 1.76 -0.26 15.83
N PRO A 135 2.66 -0.79 14.97
CA PRO A 135 3.95 -0.16 14.69
C PRO A 135 3.83 1.15 13.90
N GLU A 136 2.65 1.46 13.34
CA GLU A 136 2.38 2.71 12.62
C GLU A 136 1.43 3.63 13.41
N SER A 137 1.16 3.32 14.69
CA SER A 137 0.34 4.16 15.55
C SER A 137 1.07 5.43 15.96
N TYR A 138 0.38 6.57 15.80
CA TYR A 138 0.80 7.86 16.36
C TYR A 138 0.14 8.15 17.72
N TYR A 139 -0.65 7.21 18.25
CA TYR A 139 -1.18 7.32 19.59
C TYR A 139 -0.10 6.97 20.61
N VAL A 140 -0.27 7.50 21.82
CA VAL A 140 0.56 7.14 22.97
C VAL A 140 -0.34 6.72 24.10
N THR A 141 0.16 5.88 25.01
CA THR A 141 -0.58 5.51 26.21
C THR A 141 -0.83 6.75 27.08
N ALA A 142 -1.90 6.72 27.88
CA ALA A 142 -2.18 7.82 28.81
C ALA A 142 -1.02 8.08 29.77
N GLU A 143 -0.32 7.02 30.20
CA GLU A 143 0.88 7.13 31.04
C GLU A 143 2.02 7.87 30.32
N SER A 144 2.33 7.49 29.07
CA SER A 144 3.36 8.18 28.26
C SER A 144 3.00 9.65 28.03
N TRP A 145 1.73 9.94 27.77
CA TRP A 145 1.26 11.32 27.60
C TRP A 145 1.48 12.16 28.87
N GLN A 146 1.11 11.64 30.05
CA GLN A 146 1.32 12.33 31.33
C GLN A 146 2.79 12.63 31.59
N ARG A 147 3.70 11.74 31.18
CA ARG A 147 5.15 11.94 31.29
C ARG A 147 5.69 13.04 30.36
N PHE A 148 5.05 13.28 29.20
CA PHE A 148 5.48 14.35 28.28
C PHE A 148 5.05 15.75 28.72
N SER A 149 4.01 15.85 29.56
CA SER A 149 3.53 17.12 30.11
C SER A 149 4.24 17.58 31.39
N ALA A 150 5.14 16.75 31.93
CA ALA A 150 5.95 17.05 33.11
C ALA A 150 7.31 17.65 32.71
#